data_AF-A0A158DT27-F1
#
_entry.id   AF-A0A158DT27-F1
#
_cell.length_a   1.000
_cell.length_b   1.000
_cell.length_c   1.000
_cell.angle_alpha   90.00
_cell.angle_beta   90.00
_cell.angle_gamma   90.00
#
_symmetry.space_group_name_H-M   'P 1'
#
loop_
_entity.id
_entity.type
_entity.pdbx_description
1 polymer ?
#
loop_
_entity_poly.entity_id
_entity_poly.type
_entity_poly.pdbx_seq_one_letter_code
_entity_poly.pdbx_strand_id
1 'polypeptide(L)'
;MLYRKCSAILLFLVISKHVFAECEVGLDGSKVMELLEKTGTIPALQGASCSYIAESLSLSAGPAEDCVIVFRNDQLKDNWRLKKITGDGTFSNTISDDGVRVTISAGGGFKPSSFMLLNKSISDKECPKNSTAESLFK
;
A
#
# COMPACT_ATOMS: atom_id res chain seq x y z
N MET A 1 -48.25 28.71 44.52
CA MET A 1 -47.02 28.97 45.29
C MET A 1 -45.82 28.82 44.37
N LEU A 2 -44.83 29.71 44.51
CA LEU A 2 -43.64 29.92 43.64
C LEU A 2 -42.87 28.64 43.25
N TYR A 3 -42.28 28.61 42.04
CA TYR A 3 -40.82 28.64 41.76
C TYR A 3 -40.58 28.53 40.23
N ARG A 4 -40.19 29.61 39.54
CA ARG A 4 -38.83 30.09 39.18
C ARG A 4 -38.16 29.33 38.00
N LYS A 5 -37.84 30.13 36.96
CA LYS A 5 -37.14 29.82 35.70
C LYS A 5 -35.79 29.09 35.91
N CYS A 6 -35.47 28.15 35.03
CA CYS A 6 -34.11 27.98 34.51
C CYS A 6 -34.16 27.74 33.00
N SER A 7 -33.66 28.72 32.26
CA SER A 7 -33.32 28.63 30.84
C SER A 7 -31.98 27.91 30.75
N ALA A 8 -31.88 26.85 29.95
CA ALA A 8 -30.60 26.26 29.57
C ALA A 8 -30.71 25.73 28.14
N ILE A 9 -30.49 26.66 27.22
CA ILE A 9 -29.76 26.55 25.95
C ILE A 9 -29.56 25.12 25.45
N LEU A 10 -30.24 24.84 24.34
CA LEU A 10 -30.00 23.78 23.39
C LEU A 10 -28.52 23.80 22.96
N LEU A 11 -27.67 22.95 23.55
CA LEU A 11 -26.35 22.65 23.00
C LEU A 11 -26.46 21.32 22.26
N PHE A 12 -26.82 21.39 20.98
CA PHE A 12 -26.51 20.32 20.03
C PHE A 12 -24.99 20.22 19.93
N LEU A 13 -24.36 19.45 20.81
CA LEU A 13 -23.04 18.90 20.56
C LEU A 13 -23.20 17.85 19.46
N VAL A 14 -23.29 18.33 18.23
CA VAL A 14 -22.93 17.54 17.06
C VAL A 14 -21.43 17.33 17.18
N ILE A 15 -21.02 16.30 17.92
CA ILE A 15 -19.70 15.71 17.77
C ILE A 15 -19.75 15.06 16.38
N SER A 16 -19.59 15.88 15.35
CA SER A 16 -19.28 15.41 14.01
C SER A 16 -17.94 14.72 14.18
N LYS A 17 -17.98 13.39 14.39
CA LYS A 17 -16.85 12.53 14.12
C LYS A 17 -16.45 12.88 12.70
N HIS A 18 -15.42 13.72 12.55
CA HIS A 18 -14.71 13.86 11.30
C HIS A 18 -14.06 12.50 11.10
N VAL A 19 -14.86 11.57 10.56
CA VAL A 19 -14.37 10.39 9.89
C VAL A 19 -13.66 10.99 8.69
N PHE A 20 -12.37 11.32 8.87
CA PHE A 20 -11.48 11.57 7.75
C PHE A 20 -11.54 10.30 6.93
N ALA A 21 -12.28 10.36 5.82
CA ALA A 21 -12.38 9.27 4.88
C ALA A 21 -10.97 9.11 4.30
N GLU A 22 -10.31 8.03 4.74
CA GLU A 22 -8.93 7.70 4.40
C GLU A 22 -8.88 7.22 2.94
N CYS A 23 -8.15 7.94 2.08
CA CYS A 23 -8.07 7.64 0.66
C CYS A 23 -7.31 6.33 0.41
N GLU A 24 -8.03 5.30 -0.02
CA GLU A 24 -7.48 4.00 -0.40
C GLU A 24 -7.58 3.76 -1.91
N VAL A 25 -6.48 3.32 -2.52
CA VAL A 25 -6.43 3.01 -3.95
C VAL A 25 -5.80 1.63 -4.15
N GLY A 26 -6.45 0.82 -4.99
CA GLY A 26 -5.87 -0.40 -5.54
C GLY A 26 -5.25 -0.12 -6.92
N LEU A 27 -3.99 -0.49 -7.09
CA LEU A 27 -3.29 -0.47 -8.36
C LEU A 27 -3.12 -1.89 -8.90
N ASP A 28 -3.16 -2.02 -10.22
CA ASP A 28 -2.86 -3.27 -10.92
C ASP A 28 -1.38 -3.65 -10.71
N GLY A 29 -1.16 -4.86 -10.21
CA GLY A 29 0.19 -5.34 -9.89
C GLY A 29 1.13 -5.40 -11.10
N SER A 30 0.61 -5.78 -12.27
CA SER A 30 1.43 -5.88 -13.49
C SER A 30 1.89 -4.49 -13.93
N LYS A 31 0.99 -3.50 -13.94
CA LYS A 31 1.35 -2.12 -14.28
C LYS A 31 2.39 -1.50 -13.34
N VAL A 32 2.28 -1.80 -12.05
CA VAL A 32 3.29 -1.35 -11.08
C VAL A 32 4.63 -2.00 -11.39
N MET A 33 4.68 -3.30 -11.62
CA MET A 33 5.93 -3.99 -11.94
C MET A 33 6.55 -3.52 -13.27
N GLU A 34 5.75 -3.30 -14.32
CA GLU A 34 6.20 -2.71 -15.59
C GLU A 34 6.85 -1.34 -15.37
N LEU A 35 6.22 -0.50 -14.54
CA LEU A 35 6.76 0.81 -14.22
C LEU A 35 8.10 0.70 -13.48
N LEU A 36 8.18 -0.15 -12.45
CA LEU A 36 9.41 -0.33 -11.66
C LEU A 36 10.57 -0.87 -12.52
N GLU A 37 10.28 -1.79 -13.44
CA GLU A 37 11.26 -2.27 -14.41
C GLU A 37 11.72 -1.14 -15.34
N LYS A 38 10.77 -0.40 -15.91
CA LYS A 38 11.05 0.72 -16.82
C LYS A 38 11.87 1.83 -16.16
N THR A 39 11.64 2.11 -14.87
CA THR A 39 12.37 3.14 -14.13
C THR A 39 13.67 2.61 -13.50
N GLY A 40 13.92 1.31 -13.56
CA GLY A 40 15.05 0.67 -12.88
C GLY A 40 14.94 0.68 -11.35
N THR A 41 13.74 0.92 -10.81
CA THR A 41 13.46 1.04 -9.38
C THR A 41 12.96 -0.28 -8.79
N ILE A 42 13.50 -1.40 -9.29
CA ILE A 42 13.13 -2.73 -8.81
C ILE A 42 13.34 -2.79 -7.29
N PRO A 43 12.38 -3.33 -6.52
CA PRO A 43 12.46 -3.35 -5.07
C PRO A 43 13.72 -4.09 -4.61
N ALA A 44 14.28 -3.67 -3.47
CA ALA A 44 15.51 -4.27 -2.97
C ALA A 44 15.33 -5.78 -2.75
N LEU A 45 16.08 -6.57 -3.52
CA LEU A 45 16.17 -8.01 -3.40
C LEU A 45 17.16 -8.34 -2.27
N GLN A 46 16.72 -9.06 -1.25
CA GLN A 46 17.55 -9.52 -0.14
C GLN A 46 17.62 -11.04 -0.15
N GLY A 47 18.80 -11.57 -0.47
CA GLY A 47 19.06 -13.00 -0.61
C GLY A 47 19.79 -13.30 -1.92
N ALA A 48 20.75 -14.22 -1.89
CA ALA A 48 21.52 -14.57 -3.09
C ALA A 48 20.67 -15.36 -4.10
N SER A 49 19.56 -15.95 -3.64
CA SER A 49 18.63 -16.73 -4.43
C SER A 49 17.51 -15.90 -5.09
N CYS A 50 17.42 -14.59 -4.83
CA CYS A 50 16.37 -13.74 -5.37
C CYS A 50 16.57 -13.44 -6.86
N SER A 51 15.53 -13.67 -7.69
CA SER A 51 15.56 -13.33 -9.11
C SER A 51 14.31 -12.57 -9.53
N TYR A 52 14.48 -11.55 -10.37
CA TYR A 52 13.38 -10.88 -11.08
C TYR A 52 13.27 -11.42 -12.50
N ILE A 53 12.07 -11.83 -12.90
CA ILE A 53 11.76 -12.42 -14.21
C ILE A 53 10.90 -11.42 -15.00
N ALA A 54 11.58 -10.50 -15.70
CA ALA A 54 11.00 -9.41 -16.48
C ALA A 54 9.83 -9.85 -17.39
N GLU A 55 10.02 -10.91 -18.18
CA GLU A 55 9.00 -11.41 -19.13
C GLU A 55 7.63 -11.71 -18.50
N SER A 56 7.64 -12.08 -17.22
CA SER A 56 6.43 -12.45 -16.46
C SER A 56 6.08 -11.45 -15.37
N LEU A 57 6.88 -10.39 -15.22
CA LEU A 57 6.78 -9.38 -14.15
C LEU A 57 6.69 -10.03 -12.75
N SER A 58 7.44 -11.12 -12.57
CA SER A 58 7.39 -11.94 -11.36
C SER A 58 8.75 -11.99 -10.65
N LEU A 59 8.72 -12.34 -9.38
CA LEU A 59 9.88 -12.53 -8.53
C LEU A 59 9.94 -14.00 -8.13
N SER A 60 11.14 -14.56 -8.03
CA SER A 60 11.34 -15.94 -7.61
C SER A 60 12.43 -16.06 -6.56
N ALA A 61 12.30 -17.10 -5.73
CA ALA A 61 13.36 -17.56 -4.85
C ALA A 61 13.99 -18.81 -5.46
N GLY A 62 15.32 -18.88 -5.44
CA GLY A 62 16.04 -20.11 -5.75
C GLY A 62 15.69 -21.24 -4.77
N PRO A 63 16.07 -22.49 -5.08
CA PRO A 63 15.63 -23.66 -4.32
C PRO A 63 16.24 -23.80 -2.92
N ALA A 64 17.30 -23.04 -2.61
CA ALA A 64 18.11 -23.24 -1.41
C ALA A 64 17.65 -22.42 -0.21
N GLU A 65 17.11 -21.23 -0.42
CA GLU A 65 16.74 -20.30 0.65
C GLU A 65 15.59 -19.38 0.22
N ASP A 66 14.83 -18.92 1.20
CA ASP A 66 13.79 -17.91 1.02
C ASP A 66 14.40 -16.61 0.48
N CYS A 67 13.62 -15.92 -0.36
CA CYS A 67 13.97 -14.62 -0.88
C CYS A 67 13.11 -13.54 -0.22
N VAL A 68 13.72 -12.42 0.18
CA VAL A 68 12.99 -11.29 0.75
C VAL A 68 13.02 -10.10 -0.20
N ILE A 69 11.84 -9.56 -0.47
CA ILE A 69 11.62 -8.37 -1.28
C ILE A 69 11.08 -7.26 -0.39
N VAL A 70 11.64 -6.06 -0.49
CA VAL A 70 11.16 -4.90 0.29
C VAL A 70 10.66 -3.82 -0.64
N PHE A 71 9.34 -3.60 -0.65
CA PHE A 71 8.68 -2.47 -1.29
C PHE A 71 8.57 -1.34 -0.27
N ARG A 72 9.23 -0.21 -0.53
CA ARG A 72 9.36 0.86 0.46
C ARG A 72 8.43 2.03 0.16
N ASN A 73 7.97 2.69 1.23
CA ASN A 73 7.15 3.90 1.13
C ASN A 73 7.92 5.10 0.55
N ASP A 74 9.26 5.11 0.63
CA ASP A 74 10.09 6.17 0.04
C ASP A 74 10.06 6.19 -1.51
N GLN A 75 9.66 5.06 -2.13
CA GLN A 75 9.42 4.91 -3.57
C GLN A 75 8.09 5.56 -4.01
N LEU A 76 7.25 5.97 -3.05
CA LEU A 76 5.97 6.62 -3.33
C LEU A 76 6.09 8.14 -3.20
N LYS A 77 5.17 8.85 -3.86
CA LYS A 77 4.96 10.29 -3.62
C LYS A 77 4.54 10.55 -2.18
N ASP A 78 4.87 11.75 -1.72
CA ASP A 78 4.72 12.12 -0.32
C ASP A 78 3.29 11.89 0.19
N ASN A 79 3.20 11.43 1.44
CA ASN A 79 1.96 11.08 2.15
C ASN A 79 1.23 9.80 1.67
N TRP A 80 1.75 9.09 0.67
CA TRP A 80 1.29 7.75 0.32
C TRP A 80 2.07 6.67 1.07
N ARG A 81 1.36 5.63 1.47
CA ARG A 81 1.93 4.44 2.12
C ARG A 81 1.36 3.17 1.51
N LEU A 82 2.18 2.13 1.40
CA LEU A 82 1.74 0.78 1.08
C LEU A 82 0.96 0.21 2.26
N LYS A 83 -0.29 -0.18 1.99
CA LYS A 83 -1.16 -0.85 2.95
C LYS A 83 -1.13 -2.36 2.81
N LYS A 84 -1.06 -2.86 1.58
CA LYS A 84 -1.09 -4.31 1.28
C LYS A 84 -0.56 -4.58 -0.12
N ILE A 85 0.07 -5.73 -0.31
CA ILE A 85 0.35 -6.28 -1.63
C ILE A 85 -0.23 -7.69 -1.69
N THR A 86 -0.99 -7.99 -2.74
CA THR A 86 -1.50 -9.34 -3.02
C THR A 86 -0.86 -9.88 -4.28
N GLY A 87 -0.90 -11.19 -4.46
CA GLY A 87 -0.37 -11.84 -5.65
C GLY A 87 -0.56 -13.35 -5.56
N ASP A 88 -0.06 -14.02 -6.60
CA ASP A 88 -0.05 -15.47 -6.70
C ASP A 88 1.34 -16.02 -6.39
N GLY A 89 1.39 -17.29 -5.98
CA GLY A 89 2.61 -18.03 -5.69
C GLY A 89 2.76 -18.45 -4.23
N THR A 90 3.99 -18.66 -3.79
CA THR A 90 4.31 -19.16 -2.44
C THR A 90 5.10 -18.11 -1.70
N PHE A 91 4.38 -17.26 -0.97
CA PHE A 91 4.97 -16.14 -0.25
C PHE A 91 4.15 -15.82 1.01
N SER A 92 4.75 -14.99 1.86
CA SER A 92 4.07 -14.29 2.94
C SER A 92 4.43 -12.80 2.88
N ASN A 93 3.61 -11.94 3.49
CA ASN A 93 3.89 -10.52 3.58
C ASN A 93 3.81 -10.02 5.02
N THR A 94 4.61 -9.01 5.32
CA THR A 94 4.57 -8.27 6.59
C THR A 94 4.51 -6.79 6.27
N ILE A 95 3.54 -6.10 6.87
CA ILE A 95 3.33 -4.66 6.70
C ILE A 95 4.03 -3.95 7.86
N SER A 96 4.74 -2.88 7.54
CA SER A 96 5.47 -2.03 8.49
C SER A 96 5.31 -0.55 8.12
N ASP A 97 5.78 0.35 8.99
CA ASP A 97 5.74 1.78 8.72
C ASP A 97 6.59 2.22 7.52
N ASP A 98 7.61 1.44 7.17
CA ASP A 98 8.53 1.73 6.07
C ASP A 98 8.08 1.13 4.73
N GLY A 99 7.05 0.27 4.75
CA GLY A 99 6.49 -0.36 3.56
C GLY A 99 6.10 -1.81 3.78
N VAL A 100 6.13 -2.61 2.71
CA VAL A 100 5.71 -4.02 2.72
C VAL A 100 6.90 -4.91 2.40
N ARG A 101 7.16 -5.85 3.31
CA ARG A 101 8.12 -6.94 3.13
C ARG A 101 7.40 -8.16 2.58
N VAL A 102 7.90 -8.74 1.51
CA VAL A 102 7.40 -10.00 0.93
C VAL A 102 8.48 -11.05 1.06
N THR A 103 8.20 -12.15 1.74
CA THR A 103 9.10 -13.31 1.84
C THR A 103 8.57 -14.39 0.91
N ILE A 104 9.32 -14.67 -0.16
CA ILE A 104 9.05 -15.72 -1.13
C ILE A 104 9.74 -16.99 -0.64
N SER A 105 9.00 -18.08 -0.48
CA SER A 105 9.56 -19.33 0.01
C SER A 105 10.51 -19.96 -1.01
N ALA A 106 11.53 -20.66 -0.54
CA ALA A 106 12.51 -21.36 -1.38
C ALA A 106 11.86 -22.21 -2.49
N GLY A 107 12.34 -22.07 -3.73
CA GLY A 107 11.79 -22.73 -4.93
C GLY A 107 10.42 -22.22 -5.37
N GLY A 108 9.89 -21.20 -4.68
CA GLY A 108 8.62 -20.56 -4.98
C GLY A 108 8.74 -19.32 -5.87
N GLY A 109 7.60 -18.71 -6.10
CA GLY A 109 7.48 -17.46 -6.85
C GLY A 109 6.47 -16.51 -6.23
N PHE A 110 6.50 -15.27 -6.68
CA PHE A 110 5.55 -14.23 -6.34
C PHE A 110 5.26 -13.39 -7.58
N LYS A 111 3.99 -13.39 -7.99
CA LYS A 111 3.48 -12.52 -9.04
C LYS A 111 2.48 -11.53 -8.42
N PRO A 112 2.84 -10.25 -8.25
CA PRO A 112 1.92 -9.26 -7.70
C PRO A 112 0.65 -9.11 -8.55
N SER A 113 -0.51 -9.17 -7.91
CA SER A 113 -1.81 -8.93 -8.54
C SER A 113 -2.36 -7.55 -8.20
N SER A 114 -2.11 -7.05 -6.98
CA SER A 114 -2.53 -5.69 -6.60
C SER A 114 -1.63 -5.06 -5.54
N PHE A 115 -1.50 -3.74 -5.63
CA PHE A 115 -0.91 -2.89 -4.60
C PHE A 115 -2.01 -2.00 -4.03
N MET A 116 -2.26 -2.11 -2.73
CA MET A 116 -3.17 -1.22 -2.02
C MET A 116 -2.38 -0.12 -1.34
N LEU A 117 -2.68 1.13 -1.67
CA LEU A 117 -2.04 2.31 -1.12
C LEU A 117 -3.05 3.13 -0.32
N LEU A 118 -2.53 3.85 0.66
CA LEU A 118 -3.30 4.69 1.58
C LEU A 118 -2.70 6.10 1.64
N ASN A 119 -3.56 7.11 1.61
CA ASN A 119 -3.22 8.50 1.91
C ASN A 119 -4.21 9.09 2.92
N LYS A 120 -3.70 9.49 4.08
CA LYS A 120 -4.55 10.04 5.18
C LYS A 120 -4.83 11.53 5.05
N SER A 121 -4.19 12.21 4.10
CA SER A 121 -4.25 13.67 3.94
C SER A 121 -5.23 14.12 2.85
N ILE A 122 -5.84 13.18 2.13
CA ILE A 122 -6.73 13.43 0.99
C ILE A 122 -8.05 12.70 1.24
N SER A 123 -9.18 13.36 0.94
CA SER A 123 -10.50 12.75 1.08
C SER A 123 -10.78 11.70 -0.02
N ASP A 124 -11.58 10.69 0.28
CA ASP A 124 -12.03 9.66 -0.68
C ASP A 124 -12.61 10.23 -1.99
N LYS A 125 -13.23 11.41 -1.95
CA LYS A 125 -13.83 12.04 -3.14
C LYS A 125 -12.79 12.61 -4.11
N GLU A 126 -11.62 12.96 -3.61
CA GLU A 126 -10.49 13.48 -4.40
C GLU A 126 -9.51 12.36 -4.81
N CYS A 127 -9.59 11.22 -4.12
CA CYS A 127 -8.74 10.05 -4.24
C CYS A 127 -8.61 9.44 -5.66
N PRO A 128 -9.68 9.22 -6.45
CA PRO A 128 -9.57 8.44 -7.69
C PRO A 128 -9.05 9.26 -8.88
N LYS A 129 -9.01 10.59 -8.77
CA LYS A 129 -8.80 11.45 -9.95
C LYS A 129 -7.37 11.43 -10.49
N ASN A 130 -6.38 11.05 -9.67
CA ASN A 130 -4.95 11.10 -10.01
C ASN A 130 -4.13 9.94 -9.41
N SER A 131 -4.71 8.75 -9.28
CA SER A 131 -4.08 7.63 -8.56
C SER A 131 -3.74 6.47 -9.49
N THR A 132 -2.85 6.70 -10.45
CA THR A 132 -2.25 5.67 -11.31
C THR A 132 -0.89 5.24 -10.75
N ALA A 133 -0.29 4.17 -11.29
CA ALA A 133 1.05 3.77 -10.86
C ALA A 133 2.07 4.88 -11.13
N GLU A 134 2.03 5.48 -12.32
CA GLU A 134 2.94 6.55 -12.77
C GLU A 134 2.77 7.84 -11.96
N SER A 135 1.57 8.09 -11.44
CA SER A 135 1.33 9.28 -10.64
C SER A 135 1.68 9.10 -9.17
N LEU A 136 1.89 7.86 -8.70
CA LEU A 136 2.10 7.55 -7.28
C LEU A 136 3.48 7.01 -6.95
N PHE A 137 4.15 6.32 -7.87
CA PHE A 137 5.55 5.89 -7.71
C PHE A 137 6.50 6.97 -8.27
N LYS A 138 7.68 7.08 -7.66
CA LYS A 138 8.76 8.00 -8.04
C LYS A 138 9.66 7.43 -9.13
#